data_AF-A0A7W1SR85-F1
#
_entry.id   AF-A0A7W1SR85-F1
#
_cell.length_a   1.000
_cell.length_b   1.000
_cell.length_c   1.000
_cell.angle_alpha   90.00
_cell.angle_beta   90.00
_cell.angle_gamma   90.00
#
_symmetry.space_group_name_H-M   'P 1'
#
loop_
_entity.id
_entity.type
_entity.pdbx_description
1 polymer ?
#
loop_
_entity_poly.entity_id
_entity_poly.type
_entity_poly.pdbx_seq_one_letter_code
_entity_poly.pdbx_strand_id
1 'polypeptide(L)'
;MAERTQGPSGTTLDIHDLADDHADAVALCSTGRHRDAAVVFAHTLRNCRELLGLQHDATLTVAGNLAVTQLLAGRRREGLAQLEENLADRVRSWGDEDPRTLTARDAYAVALRLAGKVDDAVSVSTLVTAQRTRVFGATHPDTLTSRMGLVQARAAAGDVGSASALLTAALSDAEQALGVRHRSTRALLDCGHHLGLIRTDA
;
A
#
# COMPACT_ATOMS: atom_id res chain seq x y z
N MET A 1 19.08 6.13 -27.65
CA MET A 1 19.54 7.52 -27.57
C MET A 1 18.40 8.33 -26.99
N ALA A 2 18.45 8.67 -25.70
CA ALA A 2 17.42 9.48 -25.07
C ALA A 2 17.79 10.96 -25.24
N GLU A 3 16.86 11.75 -25.76
CA GLU A 3 16.99 13.19 -25.95
C GLU A 3 17.04 13.88 -24.57
N ARG A 4 18.07 14.72 -24.38
CA ARG A 4 18.29 15.48 -23.16
C ARG A 4 17.59 16.83 -23.29
N THR A 5 16.56 17.08 -22.50
CA THR A 5 15.95 18.40 -22.34
C THR A 5 16.66 19.17 -21.23
N GLN A 6 17.17 20.35 -21.56
CA GLN A 6 18.05 21.15 -20.70
C GLN A 6 17.22 22.26 -20.01
N GLY A 7 17.10 22.18 -18.69
CA GLY A 7 16.42 23.18 -17.86
C GLY A 7 17.32 24.35 -17.45
N PRO A 8 16.74 25.49 -17.01
CA PRO A 8 17.44 26.78 -16.80
C PRO A 8 18.41 26.83 -15.61
N SER A 9 18.61 25.73 -14.87
CA SER A 9 19.41 25.70 -13.64
C SER A 9 20.75 24.95 -13.76
N GLY A 10 21.13 24.47 -14.93
CA GLY A 10 22.44 23.83 -15.16
C GLY A 10 22.62 22.43 -14.56
N THR A 11 21.78 22.00 -13.61
CA THR A 11 21.70 20.60 -13.17
C THR A 11 20.77 19.83 -14.12
N THR A 12 21.30 18.86 -14.85
CA THR A 12 20.48 17.97 -15.70
C THR A 12 19.81 16.97 -14.78
N LEU A 13 18.55 17.24 -14.41
CA LEU A 13 17.72 16.28 -13.69
C LEU A 13 17.62 14.99 -14.50
N ASP A 14 18.00 13.86 -13.90
CA ASP A 14 17.86 12.54 -14.50
C ASP A 14 17.07 11.56 -13.61
N ILE A 15 16.98 10.30 -14.08
CA ILE A 15 16.22 9.26 -13.38
C ILE A 15 16.86 8.83 -12.05
N HIS A 16 18.17 9.03 -11.87
CA HIS A 16 18.88 8.72 -10.63
C HIS A 16 18.54 9.78 -9.58
N ASP A 17 18.52 11.06 -9.95
CA ASP A 17 18.09 12.14 -9.06
C ASP A 17 16.66 11.89 -8.53
N LEU A 18 15.74 11.43 -9.40
CA LEU A 18 14.37 11.07 -8.99
C LEU A 18 14.32 9.90 -8.00
N ALA A 19 15.21 8.91 -8.18
CA ALA A 19 15.29 7.75 -7.31
C ALA A 19 15.85 8.12 -5.94
N ASP A 20 16.87 8.97 -5.90
CA ASP A 20 17.47 9.48 -4.66
C ASP A 20 16.48 10.33 -3.87
N ASP A 21 15.80 11.29 -4.53
CA ASP A 21 14.72 12.08 -3.94
C ASP A 21 13.60 11.19 -3.35
N HIS A 22 13.22 10.14 -4.08
CA HIS A 22 12.22 9.18 -3.61
C HIS A 22 12.69 8.41 -2.37
N ALA A 23 13.94 7.94 -2.37
CA ALA A 23 14.53 7.21 -1.26
C ALA A 23 14.63 8.09 0.00
N ASP A 24 15.03 9.35 -0.15
CA ASP A 24 15.08 10.33 0.92
C ASP A 24 13.69 10.59 1.52
N ALA A 25 12.68 10.76 0.67
CA ALA A 25 11.31 10.92 1.12
C ALA A 25 10.79 9.68 1.89
N VAL A 26 11.13 8.47 1.42
CA VAL A 26 10.81 7.21 2.12
C VAL A 26 11.50 7.14 3.48
N ALA A 27 12.77 7.52 3.57
CA ALA A 27 13.54 7.55 4.82
C ALA A 27 12.98 8.57 5.83
N LEU A 28 12.55 9.75 5.36
CA LEU A 28 11.83 10.72 6.20
C LEU A 28 10.50 10.15 6.71
N CYS A 29 9.77 9.44 5.86
CA CYS A 29 8.50 8.84 6.24
C CYS A 29 8.67 7.74 7.30
N SER A 30 9.69 6.89 7.17
CA SER A 30 9.97 5.79 8.11
C SER A 30 10.42 6.28 9.49
N THR A 31 10.99 7.49 9.57
CA THR A 31 11.37 8.15 10.83
C THR A 31 10.25 9.01 11.43
N GLY A 32 9.04 8.98 10.86
CA GLY A 32 7.88 9.73 11.34
C GLY A 32 7.82 11.20 10.91
N ARG A 33 8.78 11.66 10.09
CA ARG A 33 8.84 13.05 9.57
C ARG A 33 7.92 13.22 8.37
N HIS A 34 6.63 12.89 8.53
CA HIS A 34 5.67 12.83 7.43
C HIS A 34 5.44 14.18 6.72
N ARG A 35 5.51 15.31 7.44
CA ARG A 35 5.38 16.63 6.81
C ARG A 35 6.55 16.94 5.88
N ASP A 36 7.77 16.62 6.29
CA ASP A 36 8.98 16.84 5.49
C ASP A 36 9.00 15.87 4.29
N ALA A 37 8.67 14.60 4.52
CA ALA A 37 8.54 13.61 3.47
C ALA A 37 7.52 14.03 2.40
N ALA A 38 6.37 14.62 2.80
CA ALA A 38 5.36 15.09 1.86
C ALA A 38 5.87 16.24 0.97
N VAL A 39 6.76 17.10 1.49
CA VAL A 39 7.38 18.17 0.70
C VAL A 39 8.30 17.57 -0.36
N VAL A 40 9.15 16.61 0.02
CA VAL A 40 10.07 15.94 -0.90
C VAL A 40 9.28 15.17 -1.96
N PHE A 41 8.33 14.31 -1.56
CA PHE A 41 7.48 13.58 -2.52
C PHE A 41 6.71 14.50 -3.48
N ALA A 42 6.25 15.66 -3.03
CA ALA A 42 5.57 16.62 -3.90
C ALA A 42 6.52 17.24 -4.93
N HIS A 43 7.77 17.50 -4.55
CA HIS A 43 8.83 17.90 -5.48
C HIS A 43 9.14 16.78 -6.47
N THR A 44 9.43 15.57 -5.99
CA THR A 44 9.72 14.39 -6.81
C THR A 44 8.58 14.10 -7.79
N LEU A 45 7.33 14.22 -7.35
CA LEU A 45 6.17 13.96 -8.21
C LEU A 45 6.11 14.94 -9.39
N ARG A 46 6.38 16.23 -9.16
CA ARG A 46 6.41 17.23 -10.23
C ARG A 46 7.48 16.86 -11.26
N ASN A 47 8.67 16.52 -10.78
CA ASN A 47 9.81 16.16 -11.62
C ASN A 47 9.57 14.86 -12.40
N CYS A 48 8.97 13.84 -11.76
CA CYS A 48 8.54 12.61 -12.44
C CYS A 48 7.53 12.89 -13.56
N ARG A 49 6.57 13.79 -13.33
CA ARG A 49 5.56 14.13 -14.34
C ARG A 49 6.18 14.83 -15.55
N GLU A 50 7.17 15.69 -15.31
CA GLU A 50 7.90 16.41 -16.38
C GLU A 50 8.82 15.47 -17.17
N LEU A 51 9.58 14.60 -16.50
CA LEU A 51 10.59 13.76 -17.14
C LEU A 51 10.03 12.44 -17.71
N LEU A 52 9.08 11.82 -17.01
CA LEU A 52 8.59 10.46 -17.32
C LEU A 52 7.15 10.46 -17.84
N GLY A 53 6.39 11.53 -17.60
CA GLY A 53 4.98 11.63 -17.93
C GLY A 53 4.04 11.15 -16.82
N LEU A 54 2.75 11.48 -16.97
CA LEU A 54 1.73 11.29 -15.93
C LEU A 54 1.45 9.81 -15.61
N GLN A 55 1.47 8.95 -16.62
CA GLN A 55 1.08 7.53 -16.51
C GLN A 55 2.27 6.59 -16.35
N HIS A 56 3.48 7.14 -16.18
CA HIS A 56 4.66 6.31 -15.94
C HIS A 56 4.60 5.66 -14.56
N ASP A 57 5.09 4.42 -14.46
CA ASP A 57 5.05 3.60 -13.24
C ASP A 57 5.64 4.32 -12.02
N ALA A 58 6.85 4.85 -12.16
CA ALA A 58 7.50 5.64 -11.12
C ALA A 58 6.69 6.88 -10.70
N THR A 59 6.06 7.58 -11.65
CA THR A 59 5.19 8.73 -11.37
C THR A 59 4.00 8.32 -10.52
N LEU A 60 3.34 7.22 -10.88
CA LEU A 60 2.20 6.69 -10.13
C LEU A 60 2.61 6.12 -8.76
N THR A 61 3.84 5.62 -8.62
CA THR A 61 4.40 5.17 -7.33
C THR A 61 4.68 6.34 -6.40
N VAL A 62 5.32 7.40 -6.89
CA VAL A 62 5.55 8.63 -6.12
C VAL A 62 4.20 9.27 -5.72
N ALA A 63 3.22 9.31 -6.62
CA ALA A 63 1.90 9.86 -6.33
C ALA A 63 1.18 9.10 -5.20
N GLY A 64 1.18 7.77 -5.23
CA GLY A 64 0.62 6.95 -4.15
C GLY A 64 1.32 7.18 -2.81
N ASN A 65 2.67 7.22 -2.82
CA ASN A 65 3.45 7.46 -1.61
C ASN A 65 3.24 8.86 -1.02
N LEU A 66 3.12 9.89 -1.87
CA LEU A 66 2.75 11.24 -1.45
C LEU A 66 1.40 11.23 -0.73
N ALA A 67 0.40 10.58 -1.32
CA ALA A 67 -0.96 10.56 -0.80
C ALA A 67 -1.04 9.85 0.58
N VAL A 68 -0.37 8.69 0.73
CA VAL A 68 -0.22 8.02 2.04
C VAL A 68 0.50 8.92 3.05
N THR A 69 1.58 9.58 2.63
CA THR A 69 2.36 10.44 3.52
C THR A 69 1.54 11.64 4.00
N GLN A 70 0.69 12.21 3.13
CA GLN A 70 -0.23 13.28 3.50
C GLN A 70 -1.28 12.82 4.52
N LEU A 71 -1.83 11.61 4.39
CA LEU A 71 -2.72 11.01 5.39
C LEU A 71 -2.05 10.95 6.76
N LEU A 72 -0.80 10.46 6.82
CA LEU A 72 0.00 10.36 8.04
C LEU A 72 0.36 11.73 8.62
N ALA A 73 0.54 12.75 7.76
CA ALA A 73 0.76 14.14 8.17
C ALA A 73 -0.52 14.87 8.66
N GLY A 74 -1.69 14.19 8.66
CA GLY A 74 -2.97 14.72 9.11
C GLY A 74 -3.86 15.31 8.01
N ARG A 75 -3.40 15.34 6.76
CA ARG A 75 -4.14 15.82 5.58
C ARG A 75 -5.07 14.73 5.03
N ARG A 76 -5.92 14.19 5.89
CA ARG A 76 -6.64 12.92 5.64
C ARG A 76 -7.56 12.96 4.41
N ARG A 77 -8.36 14.01 4.26
CA ARG A 77 -9.32 14.10 3.14
C ARG A 77 -8.62 14.18 1.78
N GLU A 78 -7.55 14.97 1.71
CA GLU A 78 -6.80 15.18 0.47
C GLU A 78 -6.02 13.92 0.08
N GLY A 79 -5.30 13.31 1.01
CA GLY A 79 -4.55 12.08 0.73
C GLY A 79 -5.46 10.90 0.35
N LEU A 80 -6.66 10.80 0.94
CA LEU A 80 -7.61 9.76 0.54
C LEU A 80 -8.12 9.96 -0.90
N ALA A 81 -8.49 11.20 -1.27
CA ALA A 81 -8.92 11.52 -2.63
C ALA A 81 -7.82 11.27 -3.67
N GLN A 82 -6.57 11.60 -3.32
CA GLN A 82 -5.42 11.36 -4.20
C GLN A 82 -5.11 9.87 -4.37
N LEU A 83 -5.31 9.03 -3.33
CA LEU A 83 -5.19 7.58 -3.48
C LEU A 83 -6.26 6.99 -4.38
N GLU A 84 -7.50 7.48 -4.28
CA GLU A 84 -8.59 7.05 -5.16
C GLU A 84 -8.29 7.40 -6.63
N GLU A 85 -7.82 8.62 -6.90
CA GLU A 85 -7.39 9.04 -8.23
C GLU A 85 -6.21 8.20 -8.75
N ASN A 86 -5.18 7.99 -7.91
CA ASN A 86 -4.03 7.16 -8.25
C ASN A 86 -4.43 5.72 -8.59
N LEU A 87 -5.36 5.14 -7.83
CA LEU A 87 -5.89 3.81 -8.12
C LEU A 87 -6.62 3.80 -9.47
N ALA A 88 -7.44 4.82 -9.76
CA ALA A 88 -8.14 4.92 -11.04
C ALA A 88 -7.16 5.05 -12.23
N ASP A 89 -6.08 5.82 -12.09
CA ASP A 89 -5.00 5.89 -13.09
C ASP A 89 -4.33 4.54 -13.34
N ARG A 90 -4.01 3.80 -12.27
CA ARG A 90 -3.39 2.46 -12.38
C ARG A 90 -4.32 1.45 -13.04
N VAL A 91 -5.61 1.47 -12.71
CA VAL A 91 -6.62 0.63 -13.38
C VAL A 91 -6.68 0.95 -14.87
N ARG A 92 -6.65 2.22 -15.27
CA ARG A 92 -6.61 2.61 -16.69
C ARG A 92 -5.34 2.17 -17.40
N SER A 93 -4.19 2.27 -16.73
CA SER A 93 -2.89 2.00 -17.33
C SER A 93 -2.55 0.52 -17.43
N TRP A 94 -2.90 -0.27 -16.42
CA TRP A 94 -2.46 -1.67 -16.31
C TRP A 94 -3.60 -2.68 -16.13
N GLY A 95 -4.82 -2.21 -15.92
CA GLY A 95 -5.97 -3.07 -15.65
C GLY A 95 -6.16 -3.35 -14.16
N ASP A 96 -7.31 -3.93 -13.85
CA ASP A 96 -7.82 -4.06 -12.48
C ASP A 96 -7.09 -5.12 -11.63
N GLU A 97 -6.51 -6.12 -12.29
CA GLU A 97 -5.82 -7.26 -11.68
C GLU A 97 -4.28 -7.20 -11.80
N ASP A 98 -3.73 -6.13 -12.37
CA ASP A 98 -2.27 -5.96 -12.41
C ASP A 98 -1.71 -5.89 -10.98
N PRO A 99 -0.59 -6.58 -10.68
CA PRO A 99 0.05 -6.58 -9.36
C PRO A 99 0.20 -5.18 -8.74
N ARG A 100 0.55 -4.18 -9.55
CA ARG A 100 0.77 -2.79 -9.10
C ARG A 100 -0.54 -2.06 -8.81
N THR A 101 -1.60 -2.39 -9.54
CA THR A 101 -2.96 -1.90 -9.24
C THR A 101 -3.46 -2.52 -7.94
N LEU A 102 -3.24 -3.82 -7.73
CA LEU A 102 -3.62 -4.51 -6.50
C LEU A 102 -2.89 -3.93 -5.27
N THR A 103 -1.61 -3.60 -5.40
CA THR A 103 -0.85 -2.91 -4.33
C THR A 103 -1.41 -1.54 -4.00
N ALA A 104 -1.80 -0.74 -5.00
CA ALA A 104 -2.45 0.54 -4.75
C ALA A 104 -3.83 0.39 -4.11
N ARG A 105 -4.59 -0.64 -4.49
CA ARG A 105 -5.90 -0.95 -3.88
C ARG A 105 -5.78 -1.33 -2.41
N ASP A 106 -4.76 -2.11 -2.06
CA ASP A 106 -4.46 -2.46 -0.67
C ASP A 106 -4.10 -1.20 0.15
N ALA A 107 -3.28 -0.31 -0.40
CA ALA A 107 -2.95 0.97 0.23
C ALA A 107 -4.18 1.86 0.42
N TYR A 108 -5.10 1.88 -0.56
CA TYR A 108 -6.37 2.59 -0.45
C TYR A 108 -7.26 2.02 0.66
N ALA A 109 -7.34 0.70 0.81
CA ALA A 109 -8.08 0.06 1.90
C ALA A 109 -7.52 0.45 3.29
N VAL A 110 -6.19 0.48 3.43
CA VAL A 110 -5.54 0.95 4.66
C VAL A 110 -5.88 2.41 4.95
N ALA A 111 -5.83 3.27 3.93
CA ALA A 111 -6.16 4.68 4.06
C ALA A 111 -7.63 4.91 4.48
N LEU A 112 -8.57 4.16 3.91
CA LEU A 112 -9.99 4.19 4.29
C LEU A 112 -10.15 3.87 5.78
N ARG A 113 -9.48 2.82 6.26
CA ARG A 113 -9.51 2.45 7.69
C ARG A 113 -8.94 3.55 8.59
N LEU A 114 -7.80 4.14 8.23
CA LEU A 114 -7.21 5.26 8.97
C LEU A 114 -8.07 6.53 8.95
N ALA A 115 -8.90 6.71 7.91
CA ALA A 115 -9.87 7.78 7.80
C ALA A 115 -11.20 7.49 8.53
N GLY A 116 -11.36 6.30 9.14
CA GLY A 116 -12.58 5.87 9.82
C GLY A 116 -13.69 5.40 8.89
N LYS A 117 -13.42 5.25 7.58
CA LYS A 117 -14.35 4.67 6.60
C LYS A 117 -14.24 3.15 6.61
N VAL A 118 -14.65 2.54 7.72
CA VAL A 118 -14.37 1.14 8.02
C VAL A 118 -15.09 0.18 7.07
N ASP A 119 -16.35 0.44 6.74
CA ASP A 119 -17.12 -0.43 5.83
C ASP A 119 -16.53 -0.43 4.41
N ASP A 120 -16.14 0.74 3.90
CA ASP A 120 -15.45 0.86 2.62
C ASP A 120 -14.12 0.10 2.63
N ALA A 121 -13.36 0.19 3.73
CA ALA A 121 -12.12 -0.56 3.89
C ALA A 121 -12.36 -2.07 3.85
N VAL A 122 -13.41 -2.57 4.50
CA VAL A 122 -13.82 -3.98 4.44
C VAL A 122 -14.14 -4.40 3.01
N SER A 123 -14.92 -3.61 2.27
CA SER A 123 -15.27 -3.90 0.88
C SER A 123 -14.05 -3.96 -0.02
N VAL A 124 -13.16 -2.96 0.07
CA VAL A 124 -11.94 -2.91 -0.76
C VAL A 124 -10.96 -4.02 -0.38
N SER A 125 -10.73 -4.28 0.91
CA SER A 125 -9.87 -5.39 1.37
C SER A 125 -10.42 -6.76 0.95
N THR A 126 -11.75 -6.93 0.92
CA THR A 126 -12.38 -8.17 0.45
C THR A 126 -12.09 -8.37 -1.04
N LEU A 127 -12.29 -7.33 -1.85
CA LEU A 127 -12.04 -7.36 -3.28
C LEU A 127 -10.57 -7.69 -3.61
N VAL A 128 -9.62 -6.94 -3.06
CA VAL A 128 -8.19 -7.13 -3.36
C VAL A 128 -7.67 -8.50 -2.88
N THR A 129 -8.18 -9.01 -1.75
CA THR A 129 -7.85 -10.36 -1.27
C THR A 129 -8.33 -11.42 -2.26
N ALA A 130 -9.55 -11.30 -2.77
CA ALA A 130 -10.08 -12.24 -3.76
C ALA A 130 -9.32 -12.16 -5.09
N GLN A 131 -8.96 -10.95 -5.54
CA GLN A 131 -8.16 -10.75 -6.75
C GLN A 131 -6.77 -11.35 -6.61
N ARG A 132 -6.03 -11.03 -5.54
CA ARG A 132 -4.68 -11.61 -5.31
C ARG A 132 -4.72 -13.12 -5.14
N THR A 133 -5.76 -13.67 -4.52
CA THR A 133 -5.95 -15.12 -4.43
C THR A 133 -6.08 -15.76 -5.81
N ARG A 134 -6.83 -15.15 -6.74
CA ARG A 134 -6.95 -15.63 -8.13
C ARG A 134 -5.63 -15.49 -8.90
N VAL A 135 -4.94 -14.36 -8.78
CA VAL A 135 -3.76 -14.04 -9.59
C VAL A 135 -2.51 -14.77 -9.12
N PHE A 136 -2.29 -14.85 -7.79
CA PHE A 136 -1.06 -15.38 -7.21
C PHE A 136 -1.25 -16.66 -6.38
N GLY A 137 -2.48 -17.02 -6.05
CA GLY A 137 -2.79 -18.07 -5.10
C GLY A 137 -2.90 -17.58 -3.65
N ALA A 138 -3.48 -18.42 -2.79
CA ALA A 138 -3.89 -18.08 -1.43
C ALA A 138 -2.72 -17.84 -0.45
N THR A 139 -1.54 -18.37 -0.74
CA THR A 139 -0.35 -18.37 0.14
C THR A 139 0.79 -17.50 -0.37
N HIS A 140 0.59 -16.81 -1.50
CA HIS A 140 1.55 -15.81 -1.97
C HIS A 140 1.73 -14.69 -0.92
N PRO A 141 2.95 -14.18 -0.67
CA PRO A 141 3.19 -13.15 0.35
C PRO A 141 2.27 -11.94 0.26
N ASP A 142 1.99 -11.46 -0.96
CA ASP A 142 1.09 -10.32 -1.17
C ASP A 142 -0.37 -10.67 -0.88
N THR A 143 -0.80 -11.90 -1.19
CA THR A 143 -2.14 -12.37 -0.84
C THR A 143 -2.30 -12.47 0.67
N LEU A 144 -1.31 -13.02 1.38
CA LEU A 144 -1.32 -13.10 2.85
C LEU A 144 -1.34 -11.70 3.48
N THR A 145 -0.65 -10.72 2.88
CA THR A 145 -0.70 -9.32 3.30
C THR A 145 -2.11 -8.73 3.16
N SER A 146 -2.80 -8.94 2.03
CA SER A 146 -4.19 -8.50 1.87
C SER A 146 -5.14 -9.21 2.83
N ARG A 147 -4.96 -10.52 3.06
CA ARG A 147 -5.76 -11.28 4.04
C ARG A 147 -5.63 -10.69 5.44
N MET A 148 -4.40 -10.35 5.85
CA MET A 148 -4.15 -9.65 7.11
C MET A 148 -4.84 -8.28 7.15
N GLY A 149 -4.78 -7.52 6.05
CA GLY A 149 -5.51 -6.26 5.91
C GLY A 149 -7.03 -6.42 6.08
N LEU A 150 -7.61 -7.48 5.50
CA LEU A 150 -9.03 -7.80 5.64
C LEU A 150 -9.40 -8.20 7.08
N VAL A 151 -8.55 -8.98 7.77
CA VAL A 151 -8.73 -9.30 9.19
C VAL A 151 -8.76 -8.02 10.02
N GLN A 152 -7.82 -7.09 9.79
CA GLN A 152 -7.78 -5.81 10.48
C GLN A 152 -9.01 -4.93 10.18
N ALA A 153 -9.48 -4.92 8.93
CA ALA A 153 -10.68 -4.16 8.55
C ALA A 153 -11.94 -4.72 9.23
N ARG A 154 -12.11 -6.05 9.26
CA ARG A 154 -13.22 -6.72 9.93
C ARG A 154 -13.20 -6.50 11.44
N ALA A 155 -12.03 -6.61 12.07
CA ALA A 155 -11.88 -6.31 13.49
C ALA A 155 -12.22 -4.84 13.80
N ALA A 156 -11.79 -3.89 12.97
CA ALA A 156 -12.14 -2.48 13.10
C ALA A 156 -13.64 -2.21 12.94
N ALA A 157 -14.35 -3.04 12.17
CA ALA A 157 -15.82 -2.99 12.02
C ALA A 157 -16.56 -3.60 13.22
N GLY A 158 -15.85 -4.16 14.20
CA GLY A 158 -16.44 -4.90 15.32
C GLY A 158 -16.85 -6.34 14.97
N ASP A 159 -16.58 -6.80 13.74
CA ASP A 159 -16.87 -8.15 13.27
C ASP A 159 -15.73 -9.11 13.64
N VAL A 160 -15.56 -9.29 14.95
CA VAL A 160 -14.50 -10.13 15.54
C VAL A 160 -14.63 -11.59 15.12
N GLY A 161 -15.85 -12.09 14.95
CA GLY A 161 -16.12 -13.45 14.51
C GLY A 161 -15.57 -13.72 13.10
N SER A 162 -15.90 -12.87 12.13
CA SER A 162 -15.38 -13.02 10.77
C SER A 162 -13.86 -12.78 10.71
N ALA A 163 -13.35 -11.81 11.47
CA ALA A 163 -11.91 -11.55 11.56
C ALA A 163 -11.15 -12.79 12.07
N SER A 164 -11.65 -13.44 13.13
CA SER A 164 -11.07 -14.67 13.66
C SER A 164 -11.12 -15.81 12.65
N ALA A 165 -12.26 -16.02 11.98
CA ALA A 165 -12.40 -17.09 10.99
C ALA A 165 -11.44 -16.92 9.80
N LEU A 166 -11.32 -15.68 9.29
CA LEU A 166 -10.39 -15.34 8.21
C LEU A 166 -8.93 -15.55 8.62
N LEU A 167 -8.57 -15.17 9.85
CA LEU A 167 -7.23 -15.36 10.38
C LEU A 167 -6.89 -16.85 10.53
N THR A 168 -7.79 -17.65 11.10
CA THR A 168 -7.61 -19.10 11.22
C THR A 168 -7.41 -19.76 9.86
N ALA A 169 -8.22 -19.40 8.87
CA ALA A 169 -8.06 -19.92 7.51
C ALA A 169 -6.70 -19.51 6.90
N ALA A 170 -6.29 -18.24 7.06
CA ALA A 170 -5.02 -17.75 6.54
C ALA A 170 -3.81 -18.44 7.19
N LEU A 171 -3.87 -18.68 8.50
CA LEU A 171 -2.83 -19.43 9.22
C LEU A 171 -2.76 -20.87 8.76
N SER A 172 -3.90 -21.56 8.66
CA SER A 172 -3.92 -22.95 8.20
C SER A 172 -3.31 -23.10 6.80
N ASP A 173 -3.69 -22.22 5.86
CA ASP A 173 -3.15 -22.25 4.49
C ASP A 173 -1.63 -21.96 4.49
N ALA A 174 -1.18 -20.95 5.25
CA ALA A 174 0.22 -20.55 5.30
C ALA A 174 1.10 -21.60 6.01
N GLU A 175 0.61 -22.22 7.08
CA GLU A 175 1.30 -23.30 7.78
C GLU A 175 1.47 -24.53 6.90
N GLN A 176 0.42 -24.93 6.18
CA GLN A 176 0.47 -26.08 5.29
C GLN A 176 1.44 -25.87 4.12
N ALA A 177 1.47 -24.67 3.53
CA ALA A 177 2.28 -24.39 2.34
C ALA A 177 3.72 -23.95 2.66
N LEU A 178 3.91 -23.18 3.74
CA LEU A 178 5.18 -22.48 4.03
C LEU A 178 5.83 -22.95 5.34
N GLY A 179 5.06 -23.61 6.21
CA GLY A 179 5.49 -24.01 7.54
C GLY A 179 5.33 -22.93 8.62
N VAL A 180 5.33 -23.37 9.88
CA VAL A 180 5.06 -22.53 11.07
C VAL A 180 6.13 -21.46 11.33
N ARG A 181 7.37 -21.67 10.87
CA ARG A 181 8.49 -20.72 11.09
C ARG A 181 8.65 -19.70 9.97
N HIS A 182 7.85 -19.78 8.91
CA HIS A 182 7.96 -18.85 7.79
C HIS A 182 7.52 -17.44 8.20
N ARG A 183 8.22 -16.41 7.68
CA ARG A 183 8.00 -15.01 8.03
C ARG A 183 6.53 -14.57 7.86
N SER A 184 5.87 -15.04 6.81
CA SER A 184 4.47 -14.66 6.52
C SER A 184 3.49 -15.33 7.48
N THR A 185 3.75 -16.59 7.88
CA THR A 185 2.96 -17.28 8.89
C THR A 185 3.08 -16.59 10.24
N ARG A 186 4.30 -16.19 10.61
CA ARG A 186 4.55 -15.41 11.83
C ARG A 186 3.85 -14.06 11.82
N ALA A 187 3.89 -13.33 10.70
CA ALA A 187 3.20 -12.05 10.59
C ALA A 187 1.68 -12.16 10.82
N LEU A 188 1.05 -13.25 10.36
CA LEU A 188 -0.36 -13.53 10.65
C LEU A 188 -0.59 -13.81 12.14
N LEU A 189 0.27 -14.61 12.79
CA LEU A 189 0.19 -14.85 14.23
C LEU A 189 0.33 -13.55 15.03
N ASP A 190 1.32 -12.73 14.70
CA ASP A 190 1.58 -11.45 15.33
C ASP A 190 0.36 -10.51 15.17
N CYS A 191 -0.26 -10.49 13.98
CA CYS A 191 -1.51 -9.77 13.76
C CYS A 191 -2.65 -10.30 14.64
N GLY A 192 -2.78 -11.62 14.76
CA GLY A 192 -3.76 -12.26 15.63
C GLY A 192 -3.62 -11.89 17.09
N HIS A 193 -2.39 -11.90 17.60
CA HIS A 193 -2.09 -11.48 18.97
C HIS A 193 -2.35 -9.99 19.18
N HIS A 194 -1.92 -9.13 18.24
CA HIS A 194 -2.15 -7.69 18.34
C HIS A 194 -3.65 -7.33 18.39
N LEU A 195 -4.48 -8.06 17.64
CA LEU A 195 -5.93 -7.86 17.62
C LEU A 195 -6.66 -8.60 18.76
N GLY A 196 -5.96 -9.37 19.60
CA GLY A 196 -6.56 -10.20 20.64
C GLY A 196 -7.41 -11.36 20.11
N LEU A 197 -7.21 -11.76 18.85
CA LEU A 197 -7.93 -12.87 18.20
C LEU A 197 -7.32 -14.24 18.53
N ILE A 198 -6.05 -14.27 18.91
CA ILE A 198 -5.35 -15.48 19.37
C ILE A 198 -5.00 -15.28 20.84
N ARG A 199 -5.46 -16.19 21.69
CA ARG A 199 -5.05 -16.24 23.08
C ARG A 199 -3.59 -16.65 23.16
N THR A 200 -2.75 -15.83 23.81
CA THR A 200 -1.51 -16.32 24.38
C THR A 200 -1.89 -17.12 25.61
N ASP A 201 -1.87 -18.45 25.51
CA ASP A 201 -1.90 -19.28 26.69
C ASP A 201 -0.65 -18.96 27.51
N ALA A 202 -0.87 -18.56 28.77
CA ALA A 202 0.16 -18.18 29.73
C ALA A 202 0.74 -19.42 30.44
#